data_AF-A0A1B9MUN0-F1
#
_entry.id   AF-A0A1B9MUN0-F1
#
_cell.length_a   1.000
_cell.length_b   1.000
_cell.length_c   1.000
_cell.angle_alpha   90.00
_cell.angle_beta   90.00
_cell.angle_gamma   90.00
#
_symmetry.space_group_name_H-M   'P 1'
#
loop_
_entity.id
_entity.type
_entity.pdbx_description
1 polymer ?
#
loop_
_entity_poly.entity_id
_entity_poly.type
_entity_poly.pdbx_seq_one_letter_code
_entity_poly.pdbx_strand_id
1 'polypeptide(L)'
;MRNKRVIVAQCVLLIILLIMAISYYLINPSKDAKSSFLKNELILDFDSVEFEKIIPFFKRLDQDNFSLESSNTSQKISIQDCKSKQVYQFNGSGLKSFKFKSKTPINGDYYPSFTINILTFSSVSEADKYEKVIRDSFLYSSTIVECNELKTPTKVISNGHFVFYFTNSSEMSKPYTDKYAKVLKELPM
;
A
#
# COMPACT_ATOMS: atom_id res chain seq x y z
N MET A 1 15.30 73.07 0.70
CA MET A 1 15.32 72.10 -0.42
C MET A 1 15.92 70.71 -0.10
N ARG A 2 16.59 70.51 1.04
CA ARG A 2 17.33 69.25 1.37
C ARG A 2 16.41 68.05 1.72
N ASN A 3 15.30 68.28 2.42
CA ASN A 3 14.40 67.20 2.87
C ASN A 3 13.63 66.50 1.74
N LYS A 4 13.28 67.19 0.64
CA LYS A 4 12.54 66.56 -0.48
C LYS A 4 13.39 65.51 -1.20
N ARG A 5 14.71 65.72 -1.33
CA ARG A 5 15.60 64.75 -1.98
C ARG A 5 15.81 63.49 -1.15
N VAL A 6 15.82 63.61 0.17
CA VAL A 6 15.95 62.47 1.11
C VAL A 6 14.71 61.58 1.06
N ILE A 7 13.52 62.19 1.03
CA ILE A 7 12.24 61.44 0.95
C ILE A 7 12.14 60.69 -0.39
N VAL A 8 12.51 61.34 -1.49
CA VAL A 8 12.50 60.68 -2.82
C VAL A 8 13.47 59.51 -2.87
N ALA A 9 14.68 59.64 -2.30
CA ALA A 9 15.65 58.56 -2.24
C ALA A 9 15.15 57.37 -1.39
N GLN A 10 14.48 57.64 -0.25
CA GLN A 10 13.89 56.58 0.59
C GLN A 10 12.75 55.84 -0.12
N CYS A 11 11.88 56.54 -0.84
CA CYS A 11 10.80 55.92 -1.61
C CYS A 11 11.34 55.00 -2.72
N VAL A 12 12.38 55.44 -3.45
CA VAL A 12 12.99 54.62 -4.51
C VAL A 12 13.63 53.35 -3.93
N LEU A 13 14.31 53.46 -2.78
CA LEU A 13 14.90 52.31 -2.12
C LEU A 13 13.84 51.27 -1.69
N LEU A 14 12.71 51.73 -1.14
CA LEU A 14 11.60 50.85 -0.76
C LEU A 14 11.00 50.12 -1.96
N ILE A 15 10.83 50.81 -3.09
CA ILE A 15 10.31 50.19 -4.32
C ILE A 15 11.26 49.11 -4.83
N ILE A 16 12.57 49.37 -4.84
CA ILE A 16 13.58 48.38 -5.26
C ILE A 16 13.56 47.15 -4.35
N LEU A 17 13.46 47.35 -3.02
CA LEU A 17 13.35 46.23 -2.06
C LEU A 17 12.07 45.42 -2.26
N LEU A 18 10.96 46.08 -2.58
CA LEU A 18 9.68 45.40 -2.86
C LEU A 18 9.75 44.57 -4.14
N ILE A 19 10.36 45.09 -5.20
CA ILE A 19 10.56 44.37 -6.46
C ILE A 19 11.50 43.18 -6.25
N MET A 20 12.58 43.34 -5.49
CA MET A 20 13.49 42.25 -5.12
C MET A 20 12.77 41.15 -4.32
N ALA A 21 11.93 41.52 -3.35
CA ALA A 21 11.14 40.57 -2.57
C ALA A 21 10.13 39.79 -3.43
N ILE A 22 9.40 40.49 -4.29
CA ILE A 22 8.44 39.87 -5.23
C ILE A 22 9.18 38.95 -6.20
N SER A 23 10.31 39.40 -6.76
CA SER A 23 11.12 38.59 -7.68
C SER A 23 11.68 37.34 -6.99
N TYR A 24 12.12 37.48 -5.74
CA TYR A 24 12.56 36.34 -4.93
C TYR A 24 11.43 35.32 -4.70
N TYR A 25 10.22 35.79 -4.36
CA TYR A 25 9.05 34.91 -4.17
C TYR A 25 8.53 34.27 -5.47
N LEU A 26 8.65 34.96 -6.60
CA LEU A 26 8.23 34.42 -7.91
C LEU A 26 9.26 33.43 -8.49
N ILE A 27 10.56 33.62 -8.22
CA ILE A 27 11.63 32.74 -8.72
C ILE A 27 11.85 31.53 -7.81
N ASN A 28 11.57 31.65 -6.50
CA ASN A 28 11.51 30.53 -5.56
C ASN A 28 10.05 30.26 -5.16
N PRO A 29 9.22 29.64 -6.03
CA PRO A 29 8.01 29.01 -5.54
C PRO A 29 8.43 28.03 -4.44
N SER A 30 7.82 28.17 -3.26
CA SER A 30 8.15 27.39 -2.07
C SER A 30 8.40 25.93 -2.45
N LYS A 31 9.61 25.42 -2.15
CA LYS A 31 9.96 23.99 -2.32
C LYS A 31 9.14 23.05 -1.43
N ASP A 32 8.15 23.58 -0.73
CA ASP A 32 7.26 22.87 0.19
C ASP A 32 5.87 22.62 -0.39
N ALA A 33 5.76 22.35 -1.69
CA ALA A 33 4.67 21.50 -2.16
C ALA A 33 4.96 20.04 -1.77
N LYS A 34 5.17 19.78 -0.47
CA LYS A 34 5.05 18.45 0.10
C LYS A 34 3.62 18.02 -0.17
N SER A 35 3.45 17.13 -1.14
CA SER A 35 2.21 16.39 -1.40
C SER A 35 1.61 15.93 -0.08
N SER A 36 0.59 16.64 0.41
CA SER A 36 -0.16 16.22 1.59
C SER A 36 -1.06 15.06 1.19
N PHE A 37 -0.67 13.86 1.57
CA PHE A 37 -1.50 12.66 1.35
C PHE A 37 -2.71 12.71 2.29
N LEU A 38 -3.90 12.40 1.76
CA LEU A 38 -5.07 12.15 2.59
C LEU A 38 -4.94 10.74 3.18
N LYS A 39 -4.93 10.65 4.50
CA LYS A 39 -4.73 9.40 5.24
C LYS A 39 -6.07 8.84 5.71
N ASN A 40 -6.43 7.66 5.21
CA ASN A 40 -7.60 6.89 5.63
C ASN A 40 -7.14 5.73 6.52
N GLU A 41 -7.61 5.67 7.77
CA GLU A 41 -7.26 4.61 8.70
C GLU A 41 -8.45 3.68 8.94
N LEU A 42 -8.22 2.37 8.81
CA LEU A 42 -9.21 1.31 8.93
C LEU A 42 -8.74 0.27 9.95
N ILE A 43 -9.47 0.20 11.06
CA ILE A 43 -9.29 -0.83 12.08
C ILE A 43 -10.15 -2.03 11.68
N LEU A 44 -9.50 -3.17 11.47
CA LEU A 44 -10.11 -4.44 11.09
C LEU A 44 -10.19 -5.37 12.30
N ASP A 45 -11.35 -5.98 12.49
CA ASP A 45 -11.59 -6.91 13.59
C ASP A 45 -11.40 -8.36 13.14
N PHE A 46 -10.84 -9.17 14.03
CA PHE A 46 -10.64 -10.60 13.79
C PHE A 46 -11.94 -11.35 14.04
N ASP A 47 -12.47 -11.93 12.98
CA ASP A 47 -13.51 -12.95 13.09
C ASP A 47 -12.86 -14.34 13.09
N SER A 48 -12.78 -14.97 14.27
CA SER A 48 -12.21 -16.30 14.41
C SER A 48 -13.01 -17.39 13.70
N VAL A 49 -14.35 -17.24 13.62
CA VAL A 49 -15.24 -18.26 13.04
C VAL A 49 -15.07 -18.27 11.53
N GLU A 50 -15.09 -17.08 10.94
CA GLU A 50 -14.87 -16.92 9.51
C GLU A 50 -13.42 -17.28 9.12
N PHE A 51 -12.44 -17.00 9.98
CA PHE A 51 -11.04 -17.36 9.73
C PHE A 51 -10.80 -18.88 9.65
N GLU A 52 -11.56 -19.69 10.40
CA GLU A 52 -11.49 -21.15 10.30
C GLU A 52 -11.86 -21.68 8.91
N LYS A 53 -12.71 -20.96 8.16
CA LYS A 53 -13.07 -21.31 6.77
C LYS A 53 -11.87 -21.24 5.82
N ILE A 54 -10.77 -20.61 6.21
CA ILE A 54 -9.52 -20.53 5.44
C ILE A 54 -8.63 -21.76 5.70
N ILE A 55 -8.81 -22.53 6.77
CA ILE A 55 -7.98 -23.71 7.09
C ILE A 55 -7.83 -24.70 5.90
N PRO A 56 -8.86 -25.01 5.10
CA PRO A 56 -8.72 -25.86 3.92
C PRO A 56 -7.67 -25.36 2.91
N PHE A 57 -7.48 -24.04 2.78
CA PHE A 57 -6.43 -23.45 1.96
C PHE A 57 -5.03 -23.82 2.47
N PHE A 58 -4.79 -23.69 3.77
CA PHE A 58 -3.51 -24.05 4.38
C PHE A 58 -3.20 -25.53 4.21
N LYS A 59 -4.21 -26.39 4.36
CA LYS A 59 -4.08 -27.84 4.08
C LYS A 59 -3.72 -28.10 2.62
N ARG A 60 -4.37 -27.40 1.69
CA ARG A 60 -4.05 -27.54 0.25
C ARG A 60 -2.63 -27.11 -0.06
N LEU A 61 -2.13 -26.05 0.57
CA LEU A 61 -0.74 -25.61 0.42
C LEU A 61 0.25 -26.66 0.92
N ASP A 62 0.00 -27.26 2.08
CA ASP A 62 0.86 -28.32 2.61
C ASP A 62 0.87 -29.55 1.70
N GLN A 63 -0.30 -29.96 1.18
CA GLN A 63 -0.43 -31.03 0.18
C GLN A 63 0.35 -30.74 -1.12
N ASP A 64 0.38 -29.47 -1.53
CA ASP A 64 1.12 -29.01 -2.70
C ASP A 64 2.62 -28.73 -2.37
N ASN A 65 3.12 -29.25 -1.24
CA ASN A 65 4.50 -29.12 -0.75
C ASN A 65 4.95 -27.70 -0.41
N PHE A 66 4.07 -26.83 0.09
CA PHE A 66 4.46 -25.54 0.65
C PHE A 66 4.57 -25.61 2.18
N SER A 67 5.63 -25.05 2.75
CA SER A 67 5.77 -24.78 4.19
C SER A 67 5.31 -23.37 4.52
N LEU A 68 4.67 -23.22 5.68
CA LEU A 68 4.47 -21.91 6.31
C LEU A 68 5.80 -21.50 6.97
N GLU A 69 6.45 -20.47 6.43
CA GLU A 69 7.74 -19.96 6.93
C GLU A 69 7.56 -18.96 8.07
N SER A 70 6.51 -18.15 7.99
CA SER A 70 6.18 -17.17 9.01
C SER A 70 4.71 -16.82 8.97
N SER A 71 4.10 -16.72 10.15
CA SER A 71 2.81 -16.05 10.35
C SER A 71 3.05 -14.79 11.15
N ASN A 72 2.75 -13.64 10.56
CA ASN A 72 2.77 -12.37 11.26
C ASN A 72 1.33 -11.89 11.40
N THR A 73 0.93 -11.57 12.62
CA THR A 73 -0.11 -10.56 12.83
C THR A 73 0.55 -9.20 12.59
N SER A 74 0.78 -8.86 11.32
CA SER A 74 1.22 -7.51 10.98
C SER A 74 0.21 -6.55 11.59
N GLN A 75 0.63 -5.74 12.56
CA GLN A 75 -0.28 -4.83 13.25
C GLN A 75 -0.76 -3.70 12.33
N LYS A 76 -0.11 -3.53 11.18
CA LYS A 76 -0.36 -2.44 10.26
C LYS A 76 0.15 -2.75 8.85
N ILE A 77 -0.67 -2.46 7.86
CA ILE A 77 -0.30 -2.39 6.44
C ILE A 77 -0.73 -1.01 5.92
N SER A 78 0.08 -0.42 5.05
CA SER A 78 -0.25 0.83 4.38
C SER A 78 -0.17 0.62 2.88
N ILE A 79 -1.19 1.03 2.17
CA ILE A 79 -1.21 1.07 0.71
C ILE A 79 -1.46 2.50 0.25
N GLN A 80 -0.91 2.86 -0.90
CA GLN A 80 -1.11 4.15 -1.53
C GLN A 80 -1.83 3.94 -2.86
N ASP A 81 -2.95 4.62 -3.02
CA ASP A 81 -3.56 4.84 -4.31
C ASP A 81 -2.85 6.01 -4.99
N CYS A 82 -2.12 5.68 -6.05
CA CYS A 82 -1.30 6.63 -6.78
C CYS A 82 -2.10 7.60 -7.64
N LYS A 83 -3.33 7.24 -8.04
CA LYS A 83 -4.22 8.11 -8.81
C LYS A 83 -4.83 9.18 -7.90
N SER A 84 -5.34 8.76 -6.75
CA SER A 84 -6.02 9.67 -5.81
C SER A 84 -5.08 10.32 -4.80
N LYS A 85 -3.81 9.88 -4.71
CA LYS A 85 -2.84 10.28 -3.68
C LYS A 85 -3.37 10.04 -2.25
N GLN A 86 -4.20 9.01 -2.09
CA GLN A 86 -4.70 8.59 -0.79
C GLN A 86 -3.84 7.46 -0.23
N VAL A 87 -3.59 7.51 1.07
CA VAL A 87 -2.94 6.41 1.79
C VAL A 87 -3.99 5.73 2.65
N TYR A 88 -4.20 4.44 2.42
CA TYR A 88 -5.05 3.60 3.25
C TYR A 88 -4.17 2.82 4.21
N GLN A 89 -4.48 2.92 5.49
CA GLN A 89 -3.81 2.17 6.55
C GLN A 89 -4.79 1.17 7.13
N PHE A 90 -4.45 -0.11 7.03
CA PHE A 90 -5.20 -1.20 7.65
C PHE A 90 -4.45 -1.66 8.89
N ASN A 91 -5.12 -1.74 10.01
CA ASN A 91 -4.58 -2.21 11.28
C ASN A 91 -5.63 -3.03 12.04
N GLY A 92 -5.27 -3.57 13.20
CA GLY A 92 -6.19 -4.37 14.02
C GLY A 92 -6.01 -5.87 13.89
N SER A 93 -6.83 -6.61 14.62
CA SER A 93 -6.71 -8.06 14.80
C SER A 93 -7.12 -8.85 13.54
N GLY A 94 -7.98 -8.26 12.70
CA GLY A 94 -8.50 -8.82 11.45
C GLY A 94 -7.50 -8.83 10.29
N LEU A 95 -6.30 -8.29 10.50
CA LEU A 95 -5.20 -8.34 9.54
C LEU A 95 -4.25 -9.50 9.86
N LYS A 96 -4.09 -10.42 8.90
CA LYS A 96 -3.16 -11.55 9.01
C LYS A 96 -2.24 -11.64 7.80
N SER A 97 -0.99 -12.01 8.02
CA SER A 97 -0.01 -12.20 6.96
C SER A 97 0.68 -13.56 7.11
N PHE A 98 0.72 -14.35 6.03
CA PHE A 98 1.31 -15.67 6.01
C PHE A 98 2.28 -15.79 4.84
N LYS A 99 3.53 -16.17 5.13
CA LYS A 99 4.55 -16.41 4.12
C LYS A 99 4.70 -17.90 3.88
N PHE A 100 4.56 -18.30 2.63
CA PHE A 100 4.74 -19.68 2.20
C PHE A 100 5.93 -19.81 1.28
N LYS A 101 6.61 -20.96 1.38
CA LYS A 101 7.71 -21.34 0.50
C LYS A 101 7.55 -22.79 0.08
N SER A 102 7.80 -23.08 -1.20
CA SER A 102 7.82 -24.44 -1.69
C SER A 102 8.96 -25.22 -1.05
N LYS A 103 8.72 -26.48 -0.69
CA LYS A 103 9.72 -27.47 -0.27
C LYS A 103 10.45 -28.07 -1.47
N THR A 104 9.90 -27.89 -2.68
CA THR A 104 10.47 -28.42 -3.93
C THR A 104 10.86 -27.28 -4.87
N PRO A 105 12.06 -27.30 -5.47
CA PRO A 105 12.46 -26.29 -6.43
C PRO A 105 11.86 -26.55 -7.81
N ILE A 106 11.77 -25.51 -8.65
CA ILE A 106 11.16 -25.61 -10.00
C ILE A 106 12.12 -25.26 -11.15
N ASN A 107 13.29 -24.71 -10.83
CA ASN A 107 14.36 -24.42 -11.79
C ASN A 107 15.69 -24.28 -11.04
N GLY A 108 16.55 -25.29 -11.12
CA GLY A 108 17.76 -25.37 -10.29
C GLY A 108 17.42 -25.29 -8.81
N ASP A 109 18.02 -24.34 -8.10
CA ASP A 109 17.80 -24.13 -6.66
C ASP A 109 16.73 -23.07 -6.35
N TYR A 110 15.84 -22.75 -7.31
CA TYR A 110 14.77 -21.79 -7.08
C TYR A 110 13.54 -22.44 -6.42
N TYR A 111 13.23 -21.98 -5.20
CA TYR A 111 12.05 -22.39 -4.43
C TYR A 111 11.00 -21.27 -4.45
N PRO A 112 9.86 -21.46 -5.13
CA PRO A 112 8.78 -20.47 -5.17
C PRO A 112 8.36 -20.03 -3.77
N SER A 113 8.11 -18.74 -3.60
CA SER A 113 7.60 -18.21 -2.33
C SER A 113 6.69 -17.02 -2.56
N PHE A 114 5.71 -16.87 -1.69
CA PHE A 114 4.78 -15.77 -1.71
C PHE A 114 4.28 -15.46 -0.30
N THR A 115 3.80 -14.24 -0.11
CA THR A 115 3.09 -13.84 1.11
C THR A 115 1.64 -13.60 0.73
N ILE A 116 0.73 -14.12 1.53
CA ILE A 116 -0.69 -13.78 1.49
C ILE A 116 -1.02 -12.88 2.67
N ASN A 117 -1.68 -11.78 2.39
CA ASN A 117 -2.24 -10.89 3.39
C ASN A 117 -3.76 -11.00 3.31
N ILE A 118 -4.39 -11.17 4.47
CA ILE A 118 -5.81 -11.41 4.64
C ILE A 118 -6.36 -10.25 5.44
N LEU A 119 -7.33 -9.54 4.87
CA LEU A 119 -8.05 -8.44 5.49
C LEU A 119 -9.51 -8.85 5.64
N THR A 120 -10.05 -8.68 6.84
CA THR A 120 -11.44 -9.00 7.18
C THR A 120 -12.23 -7.70 7.29
N PHE A 121 -13.34 -7.59 6.56
CA PHE A 121 -14.20 -6.40 6.56
C PHE A 121 -15.55 -6.69 7.20
N SER A 122 -16.33 -5.64 7.49
CA SER A 122 -17.63 -5.80 8.13
C SER A 122 -18.69 -6.42 7.21
N SER A 123 -18.48 -6.36 5.89
CA SER A 123 -19.43 -6.87 4.90
C SER A 123 -18.76 -7.23 3.58
N VAL A 124 -19.46 -8.05 2.77
CA VAL A 124 -19.07 -8.36 1.38
C VAL A 124 -18.91 -7.09 0.54
N SER A 125 -19.82 -6.12 0.71
CA SER A 125 -19.74 -4.86 -0.03
C SER A 125 -18.50 -4.03 0.31
N GLU A 126 -18.04 -4.05 1.55
CA GLU A 126 -16.78 -3.41 1.93
C GLU A 126 -15.59 -4.17 1.34
N ALA A 127 -15.58 -5.50 1.43
CA ALA A 127 -14.53 -6.32 0.84
C ALA A 127 -14.39 -6.05 -0.67
N ASP A 128 -15.47 -6.00 -1.43
CA ASP A 128 -15.44 -5.70 -2.87
C ASP A 128 -14.96 -4.28 -3.19
N LYS A 129 -15.33 -3.31 -2.35
CA LYS A 129 -14.82 -1.93 -2.47
C LYS A 129 -13.31 -1.92 -2.27
N TYR A 130 -12.81 -2.52 -1.18
CA TYR A 130 -11.40 -2.48 -0.84
C TYR A 130 -10.55 -3.41 -1.70
N GLU A 131 -11.10 -4.49 -2.25
CA GLU A 131 -10.43 -5.32 -3.26
C GLU A 131 -10.01 -4.47 -4.47
N LYS A 132 -10.90 -3.61 -4.98
CA LYS A 132 -10.60 -2.69 -6.09
C LYS A 132 -9.54 -1.67 -5.69
N VAL A 133 -9.65 -1.09 -4.50
CA VAL A 133 -8.66 -0.14 -3.98
C VAL A 133 -7.29 -0.81 -3.90
N ILE A 134 -7.18 -1.98 -3.27
CA ILE A 134 -5.92 -2.70 -3.08
C ILE A 134 -5.33 -3.14 -4.43
N ARG A 135 -6.16 -3.60 -5.36
CA ARG A 135 -5.73 -4.03 -6.71
C ARG A 135 -5.05 -2.91 -7.50
N ASP A 136 -5.58 -1.70 -7.40
CA ASP A 136 -5.07 -0.53 -8.12
C ASP A 136 -4.03 0.26 -7.30
N SER A 137 -3.72 -0.19 -6.09
CA SER A 137 -2.80 0.47 -5.15
C SER A 137 -1.43 -0.19 -5.09
N PHE A 138 -0.50 0.55 -4.51
CA PHE A 138 0.87 0.12 -4.28
C PHE A 138 1.13 -0.01 -2.78
N LEU A 139 2.00 -0.94 -2.38
CA LEU A 139 2.40 -1.07 -0.98
C LEU A 139 3.23 0.15 -0.58
N TYR A 140 2.72 0.94 0.35
CA TYR A 140 3.33 2.20 0.76
C TYR A 140 4.58 1.96 1.61
N SER A 141 5.67 2.68 1.28
CA SER A 141 6.86 2.77 2.12
C SER A 141 7.08 4.22 2.53
N SER A 142 7.34 4.47 3.81
CA SER A 142 7.63 5.83 4.30
C SER A 142 8.95 6.40 3.74
N THR A 143 9.82 5.54 3.18
CA THR A 143 11.11 5.94 2.59
C THR A 143 11.05 6.18 1.09
N ILE A 144 9.99 5.70 0.41
CA ILE A 144 9.82 5.78 -1.04
C ILE A 144 8.51 6.51 -1.31
N VAL A 145 8.61 7.74 -1.79
CA VAL A 145 7.45 8.62 -2.02
C VAL A 145 6.88 8.44 -3.43
N GLU A 146 7.65 7.84 -4.33
CA GLU A 146 7.29 7.67 -5.73
C GLU A 146 6.62 6.32 -5.98
N CYS A 147 5.40 6.37 -6.50
CA CYS A 147 4.62 5.19 -6.87
C CYS A 147 5.32 4.22 -7.82
N ASN A 148 6.26 4.72 -8.63
CA ASN A 148 6.98 3.95 -9.63
C ASN A 148 7.97 2.94 -9.01
N GLU A 149 8.32 3.13 -7.74
CA GLU A 149 9.27 2.29 -7.01
C GLU A 149 8.60 1.38 -5.97
N LEU A 150 7.28 1.52 -5.79
CA LEU A 150 6.52 0.72 -4.84
C LEU A 150 6.11 -0.63 -5.44
N LYS A 151 6.04 -1.66 -4.58
CA LYS A 151 5.62 -3.00 -5.00
C LYS A 151 4.10 -3.05 -5.14
N THR A 152 3.62 -3.50 -6.30
CA THR A 152 2.21 -3.84 -6.49
C THR A 152 1.91 -5.23 -5.94
N PRO A 153 0.69 -5.48 -5.44
CA PRO A 153 0.22 -6.84 -5.23
C PRO A 153 0.27 -7.64 -6.54
N THR A 154 0.76 -8.88 -6.47
CA THR A 154 0.78 -9.78 -7.63
C THR A 154 -0.64 -10.21 -8.01
N LYS A 155 -1.50 -10.42 -7.00
CA LYS A 155 -2.88 -10.84 -7.16
C LYS A 155 -3.72 -10.31 -6.01
N VAL A 156 -4.94 -9.89 -6.29
CA VAL A 156 -5.93 -9.45 -5.31
C VAL A 156 -7.26 -10.10 -5.65
N ILE A 157 -7.94 -10.65 -4.65
CA ILE A 157 -9.29 -11.24 -4.76
C ILE A 157 -10.10 -10.92 -3.51
N SER A 158 -11.42 -10.85 -3.64
CA SER A 158 -12.37 -10.95 -2.52
C SER A 158 -13.07 -12.32 -2.52
N ASN A 159 -13.44 -12.79 -1.32
CA ASN A 159 -14.39 -13.90 -1.13
C ASN A 159 -15.09 -13.71 0.22
N GLY A 160 -16.43 -13.68 0.22
CA GLY A 160 -17.19 -13.25 1.39
C GLY A 160 -16.80 -11.83 1.83
N HIS A 161 -16.61 -11.62 3.13
CA HIS A 161 -16.13 -10.35 3.68
C HIS A 161 -14.60 -10.24 3.75
N PHE A 162 -13.86 -11.16 3.12
CA PHE A 162 -12.40 -11.15 3.08
C PHE A 162 -11.86 -10.55 1.79
N VAL A 163 -10.74 -9.83 1.93
CA VAL A 163 -9.84 -9.53 0.81
C VAL A 163 -8.52 -10.23 1.04
N PHE A 164 -8.06 -10.94 0.02
CA PHE A 164 -6.77 -11.58 0.00
C PHE A 164 -5.90 -10.89 -1.04
N TYR A 165 -4.69 -10.50 -0.66
CA TYR A 165 -3.70 -10.07 -1.65
C TYR A 165 -2.37 -10.77 -1.47
N PHE A 166 -1.80 -11.11 -2.61
CA PHE A 166 -0.55 -11.85 -2.72
C PHE A 166 0.58 -10.90 -3.08
N THR A 167 1.73 -11.12 -2.46
CA THR A 167 2.99 -10.52 -2.88
C THR A 167 4.01 -11.62 -3.08
N ASN A 168 4.88 -11.45 -4.06
CA ASN A 168 5.99 -12.36 -4.30
C ASN A 168 7.28 -11.56 -4.50
N SER A 169 8.42 -12.24 -4.32
CA SER A 169 9.75 -11.63 -4.52
C SER A 169 10.23 -11.75 -5.97
N SER A 170 9.56 -12.55 -6.80
CA SER A 170 10.02 -12.89 -8.15
C SER A 170 8.84 -13.28 -9.04
N GLU A 171 8.89 -12.86 -10.31
CA GLU A 171 7.87 -13.14 -11.32
C GLU A 171 7.66 -14.65 -11.55
N MET A 172 8.70 -15.48 -11.33
CA MET A 172 8.60 -16.94 -11.42
C MET A 172 7.62 -17.54 -10.40
N SER A 173 7.30 -16.83 -9.32
CA SER A 173 6.30 -17.27 -8.33
C SER A 173 4.86 -16.87 -8.70
N LYS A 174 4.65 -16.07 -9.76
CA LYS A 174 3.32 -15.58 -10.16
C LYS A 174 2.31 -16.69 -10.50
N PRO A 175 2.67 -17.77 -11.23
CA PRO A 175 1.73 -18.85 -11.49
C PRO A 175 1.16 -19.49 -10.21
N TYR A 176 1.96 -19.55 -9.14
CA TYR A 176 1.50 -20.06 -7.84
C TYR A 176 0.51 -19.11 -7.19
N THR A 177 0.78 -17.80 -7.20
CA THR A 177 -0.16 -16.81 -6.66
C THR A 177 -1.49 -16.80 -7.43
N ASP A 178 -1.46 -16.99 -8.76
CA ASP A 178 -2.67 -17.11 -9.57
C ASP A 178 -3.44 -18.40 -9.25
N LYS A 179 -2.75 -19.55 -9.16
CA LYS A 179 -3.34 -20.83 -8.77
C LYS A 179 -4.03 -20.74 -7.40
N TYR A 180 -3.34 -20.22 -6.41
CA TYR A 180 -3.82 -20.19 -5.03
C TYR A 180 -4.86 -19.11 -4.76
N ALA A 181 -4.83 -18.01 -5.50
CA ALA A 181 -5.94 -17.06 -5.50
C ALA A 181 -7.24 -17.69 -6.02
N LYS A 182 -7.16 -18.56 -7.04
CA LYS A 182 -8.33 -19.30 -7.53
C LYS A 182 -8.88 -20.24 -6.45
N VAL A 183 -8.02 -20.99 -5.77
CA VAL A 183 -8.42 -21.87 -4.65
C VAL A 183 -9.18 -21.09 -3.59
N LEU A 184 -8.65 -19.94 -3.15
CA LEU A 184 -9.33 -19.11 -2.13
C LEU A 184 -10.67 -18.57 -2.61
N LYS A 185 -10.79 -18.21 -3.89
CA LYS A 185 -12.03 -17.69 -4.47
C LYS A 185 -13.14 -18.76 -4.54
N GLU A 186 -12.76 -20.03 -4.59
CA GLU A 186 -13.69 -21.17 -4.68
C GLU A 186 -14.04 -21.76 -3.31
N LEU A 187 -13.42 -21.29 -2.21
CA LEU A 187 -13.78 -21.73 -0.87
C LEU A 187 -15.18 -21.24 -0.47
N PRO A 188 -15.96 -22.06 0.26
CA PRO A 188 -17.20 -21.60 0.86
C PRO A 188 -16.91 -20.64 2.02
N MET A 189 -17.32 -19.37 1.84
CA MET A 189 -17.23 -18.30 2.84
C MET A 189 -18.63 -17.92 3.28
#